data_AF-A0A561VE87-F1
#
_entry.id   AF-A0A561VE87-F1
#
_cell.length_a   1.000
_cell.length_b   1.000
_cell.length_c   1.000
_cell.angle_alpha   90.00
_cell.angle_beta   90.00
_cell.angle_gamma   90.00
#
_symmetry.space_group_name_H-M   'P 1'
#
loop_
_entity.id
_entity.type
_entity.pdbx_description
1 polymer ?
#
loop_
_entity_poly.entity_id
_entity_poly.type
_entity_poly.pdbx_seq_one_letter_code
_entity_poly.pdbx_strand_id
1 'polypeptide(L)'
;MLDNLNWWEIGALLLLALLIFGDRLPAVITDGLRLVRNLRNMARNATGDLSRELGTDIQLEDLHPKAFIRKHLLSEEDEAAIRKPLQGVYDNLRADVSNVHDDLKDVANAADLRSGGSRSSTATSSPSAPAPRVSYDDAT
;
A
#
# COMPACT_ATOMS: atom_id res chain seq x y z
N MET A 1 -9.02 -5.64 -12.30
CA MET A 1 -8.95 -6.49 -11.08
C MET A 1 -10.33 -6.68 -10.45
N LEU A 2 -11.17 -5.64 -10.44
CA LEU A 2 -12.59 -5.76 -10.03
C LEU A 2 -13.42 -6.60 -11.02
N ASP A 3 -12.91 -6.85 -12.22
CA ASP A 3 -13.57 -7.58 -13.30
C ASP A 3 -13.70 -9.09 -13.03
N ASN A 4 -12.96 -9.62 -12.05
CA ASN A 4 -13.04 -11.01 -11.60
C ASN A 4 -14.07 -11.20 -10.47
N LEU A 5 -14.81 -10.15 -10.08
CA LEU A 5 -15.71 -10.20 -8.94
C LEU A 5 -17.07 -10.75 -9.36
N ASN A 6 -17.45 -11.89 -8.80
CA ASN A 6 -18.74 -12.51 -9.05
C ASN A 6 -19.86 -11.77 -8.28
N TRP A 7 -21.10 -11.88 -8.77
CA TRP A 7 -22.27 -11.27 -8.10
C TRP A 7 -22.44 -11.67 -6.63
N TRP A 8 -22.06 -12.90 -6.27
CA TRP A 8 -22.12 -13.36 -4.88
C TRP A 8 -21.04 -12.72 -3.99
N GLU A 9 -19.86 -12.42 -4.54
CA GLU A 9 -18.77 -11.74 -3.83
C GLU A 9 -19.10 -10.27 -3.61
N ILE A 10 -19.76 -9.63 -4.59
CA ILE A 10 -20.34 -8.29 -4.42
C ILE A 10 -21.32 -8.30 -3.24
N GLY A 11 -22.20 -9.30 -3.17
CA GLY A 11 -23.12 -9.47 -2.03
C GLY A 11 -22.40 -9.64 -0.69
N ALA A 12 -21.34 -10.46 -0.66
CA ALA A 12 -20.52 -10.67 0.53
C ALA A 12 -19.81 -9.38 1.00
N LEU A 13 -19.27 -8.59 0.08
CA LEU A 13 -18.66 -7.29 0.38
C LEU A 13 -19.68 -6.27 0.87
N LEU A 14 -20.90 -6.28 0.34
CA LEU A 14 -21.97 -5.40 0.78
C LEU A 14 -22.38 -5.74 2.23
N LEU A 15 -22.51 -7.03 2.54
CA LEU A 15 -22.73 -7.51 3.92
C LEU A 15 -21.58 -7.10 4.84
N LEU A 16 -20.33 -7.25 4.42
CA LEU A 16 -19.15 -6.84 5.19
C LEU A 16 -19.12 -5.33 5.43
N ALA A 17 -19.43 -4.53 4.40
CA ALA A 17 -19.54 -3.08 4.54
C ALA A 17 -20.65 -2.70 5.53
N LEU A 18 -21.79 -3.38 5.49
CA LEU A 18 -22.87 -3.16 6.46
C LEU A 18 -22.45 -3.59 7.88
N LEU A 19 -21.64 -4.65 8.04
CA LEU A 19 -21.12 -5.06 9.34
C LEU A 19 -20.14 -4.04 9.93
N ILE A 20 -19.25 -3.49 9.11
CA ILE A 20 -18.22 -2.53 9.53
C ILE A 20 -18.81 -1.15 9.79
N PHE A 21 -19.62 -0.64 8.85
CA PHE A 21 -20.13 0.71 8.87
C PHE A 21 -21.54 0.82 9.49
N GLY A 22 -22.33 -0.24 9.44
CA GLY A 22 -23.72 -0.24 9.91
C GLY A 22 -24.54 0.87 9.27
N ASP A 23 -25.27 1.61 10.10
CA ASP A 23 -26.12 2.74 9.70
C ASP A 23 -25.33 3.95 9.19
N ARG A 24 -24.00 3.96 9.32
CA ARG A 24 -23.14 5.06 8.85
C ARG A 24 -22.79 4.95 7.37
N LEU A 25 -23.07 3.81 6.73
CA LEU A 25 -22.71 3.55 5.33
C LEU A 25 -23.23 4.66 4.37
N PRO A 26 -24.49 5.12 4.46
CA PRO A 26 -24.98 6.20 3.60
C PRO A 26 -24.24 7.53 3.83
N ALA A 27 -23.83 7.81 5.06
CA ALA A 27 -23.06 9.00 5.40
C ALA A 27 -21.65 8.92 4.78
N VAL A 28 -20.96 7.78 4.92
CA VAL A 28 -19.62 7.55 4.36
C VAL A 28 -19.62 7.65 2.83
N ILE A 29 -20.63 7.08 2.16
CA ILE A 29 -20.80 7.23 0.70
C ILE A 29 -20.93 8.71 0.34
N THR A 30 -21.77 9.45 1.08
CA THR A 30 -22.02 10.87 0.81
C THR A 30 -20.76 11.70 1.00
N ASP A 31 -19.98 11.43 2.04
CA ASP A 31 -18.71 12.12 2.31
C ASP A 31 -17.65 11.77 1.26
N GLY A 32 -17.55 10.51 0.84
CA GLY A 32 -16.69 10.09 -0.26
C GLY A 32 -17.06 10.77 -1.58
N LEU A 33 -18.35 10.85 -1.92
CA LEU A 33 -18.84 11.55 -3.11
C LEU A 33 -18.53 13.05 -3.06
N ARG A 34 -18.68 13.68 -1.89
CA ARG A 34 -18.32 15.10 -1.69
C ARG A 34 -16.83 15.30 -1.90
N LEU A 35 -15.99 14.43 -1.34
CA LEU A 35 -14.54 14.48 -1.52
C LEU A 35 -14.15 14.36 -3.00
N VAL A 36 -14.69 13.37 -3.71
CA VAL A 36 -14.43 13.18 -5.15
C VAL A 36 -14.88 14.40 -5.95
N ARG A 37 -16.04 14.96 -5.64
CA ARG A 37 -16.56 16.15 -6.33
C ARG A 37 -15.71 17.39 -6.09
N ASN A 38 -15.26 17.58 -4.85
CA ASN A 38 -14.36 18.67 -4.48
C ASN A 38 -13.00 18.52 -5.14
N LEU A 39 -12.45 17.30 -5.16
CA LEU A 39 -11.18 17.00 -5.84
C LEU A 39 -11.29 17.24 -7.34
N ARG A 40 -12.40 16.87 -7.97
CA ARG A 40 -12.66 17.17 -9.40
C ARG A 40 -12.72 18.68 -9.66
N ASN A 41 -13.38 19.43 -8.80
CA ASN A 41 -13.46 20.88 -8.93
C ASN A 41 -12.09 21.54 -8.69
N MET A 42 -11.34 21.07 -7.70
CA MET A 42 -9.97 21.54 -7.42
C MET A 42 -9.03 21.26 -8.59
N ALA A 43 -9.08 20.07 -9.18
CA ALA A 43 -8.30 19.74 -10.38
C ALA A 43 -8.67 20.63 -11.57
N ARG A 44 -9.95 20.92 -11.78
CA ARG A 44 -10.43 21.82 -12.84
C ARG A 44 -9.97 23.27 -12.61
N ASN A 45 -10.08 23.77 -11.39
CA ASN A 45 -9.69 25.14 -11.05
C ASN A 45 -8.18 25.32 -11.12
N ALA A 46 -7.41 24.41 -10.51
CA ALA A 46 -5.95 24.46 -10.55
C ALA A 46 -5.41 24.37 -11.98
N THR A 47 -6.03 23.56 -12.84
CA THR A 47 -5.65 23.52 -14.26
C THR A 47 -6.05 24.79 -15.00
N GLY A 48 -7.20 25.39 -14.68
CA GLY A 48 -7.63 26.66 -15.23
C GLY A 48 -6.67 27.80 -14.88
N ASP A 49 -6.23 27.87 -13.63
CA ASP A 49 -5.29 28.89 -13.14
C ASP A 49 -3.88 28.68 -13.73
N LEU A 50 -3.39 27.44 -13.82
CA LEU A 50 -2.12 27.11 -14.49
C LEU A 50 -2.16 27.42 -16.00
N SER A 51 -3.25 27.07 -16.68
CA SER A 51 -3.45 27.35 -18.12
C SER A 51 -3.44 28.85 -18.42
N ARG A 52 -4.03 29.64 -17.51
CA ARG A 52 -4.16 31.09 -17.66
C ARG A 52 -2.87 31.85 -17.38
N GLU A 53 -2.02 31.33 -16.50
CA GLU A 53 -0.70 31.90 -16.19
C GLU A 53 0.42 31.41 -17.14
N LEU A 54 0.32 30.19 -17.68
CA LEU A 54 1.32 29.62 -18.60
C LEU A 54 0.98 29.78 -20.09
N GLY A 55 -0.18 30.34 -20.44
CA GLY A 55 -0.57 30.66 -21.82
C GLY A 55 -0.67 29.44 -22.76
N THR A 56 -0.72 28.23 -22.21
CA THR A 56 -0.80 26.97 -22.97
C THR A 56 -2.02 26.17 -22.52
N ASP A 57 -2.89 25.87 -23.49
CA ASP A 57 -4.20 25.26 -23.30
C ASP A 57 -4.08 23.78 -22.92
N ILE A 58 -3.99 23.49 -21.62
CA ILE A 58 -4.12 22.13 -21.10
C ILE A 58 -5.61 21.77 -21.07
N GLN A 59 -6.12 21.27 -22.19
CA GLN A 59 -7.48 20.73 -22.28
C GLN A 59 -7.57 19.40 -21.50
N LEU A 60 -8.43 19.39 -20.50
CA LEU A 60 -8.62 18.28 -19.55
C LEU A 60 -9.32 17.05 -20.14
N GLU A 61 -9.71 17.08 -21.42
CA GLU A 61 -10.42 15.99 -22.09
C GLU A 61 -9.51 14.93 -22.75
N ASP A 62 -8.18 15.13 -22.83
CA ASP A 62 -7.23 14.13 -23.37
C ASP A 62 -6.04 13.85 -22.43
N LEU A 63 -6.34 13.48 -21.19
CA LEU A 63 -5.37 12.90 -20.25
C LEU A 63 -5.58 11.39 -20.07
N HIS A 64 -5.22 10.61 -21.09
CA HIS A 64 -4.59 9.34 -20.77
C HIS A 64 -3.28 9.66 -20.03
N PRO A 65 -3.02 9.12 -18.83
CA PRO A 65 -1.82 9.46 -18.05
C PRO A 65 -0.53 9.18 -18.82
N LYS A 66 -0.57 8.24 -19.77
CA LYS A 66 0.53 7.94 -20.70
C LYS A 66 0.74 8.98 -21.81
N ALA A 67 -0.30 9.68 -22.24
CA ALA A 67 -0.22 10.69 -23.30
C ALA A 67 0.22 12.06 -22.74
N PHE A 68 -0.25 12.42 -21.54
CA PHE A 68 0.08 13.69 -20.88
C PHE A 68 1.54 13.76 -20.41
N ILE A 69 2.07 12.69 -19.81
CA ILE A 69 3.50 12.54 -19.50
C ILE A 69 4.33 12.65 -20.78
N ARG A 70 3.84 12.08 -21.89
CA ARG A 70 4.53 12.09 -23.18
C ARG A 70 4.61 13.45 -23.84
N LYS A 71 3.66 14.35 -23.57
CA LYS A 71 3.58 15.66 -24.24
C LYS A 71 4.02 16.83 -23.36
N HIS A 72 4.10 16.67 -22.03
CA HIS A 72 4.49 17.76 -21.12
C HIS A 72 5.61 17.44 -20.13
N LEU A 73 6.07 16.19 -20.01
CA LEU A 73 7.32 15.85 -19.29
C LEU A 73 8.48 15.46 -20.24
N LEU A 74 8.27 15.56 -21.55
CA LEU A 74 9.19 15.11 -22.60
C LEU A 74 9.60 16.26 -23.53
N SER A 75 9.72 17.49 -23.02
CA SER A 75 10.69 18.42 -23.60
C SER A 75 12.08 17.87 -23.24
N GLU A 76 12.88 17.60 -24.26
CA GLU A 76 14.09 16.75 -24.29
C GLU A 76 15.24 17.15 -23.32
N GLU A 77 15.04 18.17 -22.48
CA GLU A 77 16.08 18.83 -21.68
C GLU A 77 16.09 18.35 -20.21
N ASP A 78 14.92 17.96 -19.66
CA ASP A 78 14.76 17.56 -18.25
C ASP A 78 14.73 16.03 -18.02
N GLU A 79 14.81 15.25 -19.11
CA GLU A 79 14.75 13.79 -19.09
C GLU A 79 15.89 13.16 -18.27
N ALA A 80 17.09 13.74 -18.28
CA ALA A 80 18.25 13.20 -17.58
C ALA A 80 18.29 13.55 -16.09
N ALA A 81 17.72 14.69 -15.69
CA ALA A 81 17.75 15.19 -14.31
C ALA A 81 16.70 14.49 -13.43
N ILE A 82 15.53 14.14 -13.99
CA ILE A 82 14.43 13.51 -13.24
C ILE A 82 14.44 11.98 -13.38
N ARG A 83 15.00 11.40 -14.45
CA ARG A 83 15.10 9.93 -14.56
C ARG A 83 16.06 9.30 -13.57
N LYS A 84 17.22 9.92 -13.32
CA LYS A 84 18.20 9.38 -12.36
C LYS A 84 17.65 9.20 -10.93
N PRO A 85 16.99 10.21 -10.33
CA PRO A 85 16.43 10.04 -8.98
C PRO A 85 15.24 9.08 -8.97
N LEU A 86 14.37 9.09 -9.98
CA LEU A 86 13.21 8.18 -10.02
C LEU A 86 13.63 6.72 -10.25
N GLN A 87 14.65 6.47 -11.07
CA GLN A 87 15.22 5.15 -11.26
C GLN A 87 15.88 4.64 -9.98
N GLY A 88 16.64 5.50 -9.28
CA GLY A 88 17.20 5.15 -7.96
C GLY A 88 16.12 4.79 -6.94
N VAL A 89 15.03 5.56 -6.85
CA VAL A 89 13.91 5.24 -5.94
C VAL A 89 13.24 3.93 -6.35
N TYR A 90 13.02 3.69 -7.64
CA TYR A 90 12.43 2.45 -8.13
C TYR A 90 13.32 1.23 -7.85
N ASP A 91 14.62 1.35 -8.06
CA ASP A 91 15.59 0.28 -7.85
C ASP A 91 15.71 -0.06 -6.35
N ASN A 92 15.70 0.93 -5.46
CA ASN A 92 15.66 0.71 -4.01
C ASN A 92 14.38 -0.01 -3.57
N LEU A 93 13.22 0.42 -4.08
CA LEU A 93 11.95 -0.25 -3.79
C LEU A 93 11.92 -1.69 -4.32
N ARG A 94 12.49 -1.91 -5.51
CA ARG A 94 12.59 -3.25 -6.09
C ARG A 94 13.48 -4.16 -5.26
N ALA A 95 14.62 -3.64 -4.79
CA ALA A 95 15.56 -4.36 -3.95
C ALA A 95 14.96 -4.74 -2.59
N ASP A 96 14.31 -3.80 -1.91
CA ASP A 96 13.63 -4.06 -0.63
C ASP A 96 12.54 -5.13 -0.79
N VAL A 97 11.75 -5.06 -1.86
CA VAL A 97 10.70 -6.06 -2.14
C VAL A 97 11.30 -7.43 -2.42
N SER A 98 12.42 -7.54 -3.13
CA SER A 98 13.08 -8.84 -3.33
C SER A 98 13.62 -9.42 -2.04
N ASN A 99 14.27 -8.61 -1.19
CA ASN A 99 14.80 -9.07 0.10
C ASN A 99 13.69 -9.59 1.01
N VAL A 100 12.59 -8.83 1.12
CA VAL A 100 11.40 -9.24 1.89
C VAL A 100 10.80 -10.53 1.33
N HIS A 101 10.76 -10.68 0.00
CA HIS A 101 10.23 -11.89 -0.61
C HIS A 101 11.08 -13.13 -0.31
N ASP A 102 12.40 -12.99 -0.30
CA ASP A 102 13.32 -14.08 0.03
C ASP A 102 13.27 -14.44 1.52
N ASP A 103 13.21 -13.45 2.42
CA ASP A 103 12.99 -13.68 3.86
C ASP A 103 11.69 -14.45 4.12
N LEU A 104 10.61 -14.09 3.42
CA LEU A 104 9.32 -14.79 3.52
C LEU A 104 9.41 -16.23 3.03
N LYS A 105 10.17 -16.50 1.96
CA LYS A 105 10.41 -17.86 1.46
C LYS A 105 11.19 -18.69 2.48
N ASP A 106 12.21 -18.12 3.11
CA ASP A 106 13.00 -18.83 4.11
C ASP A 106 12.20 -19.14 5.37
N VAL A 107 11.38 -18.19 5.84
CA VAL A 107 10.43 -18.42 6.94
C VAL A 107 9.40 -19.47 6.56
N ALA A 108 8.86 -19.45 5.34
CA ALA A 108 7.91 -20.44 4.86
C ALA A 108 8.53 -21.84 4.79
N ASN A 109 9.75 -21.96 4.27
CA ASN A 109 10.49 -23.22 4.23
C ASN A 109 10.81 -23.72 5.65
N ALA A 110 11.24 -22.84 6.56
CA ALA A 110 11.50 -23.21 7.95
C ALA A 110 10.23 -23.63 8.70
N ALA A 111 9.10 -22.98 8.42
CA ALA A 111 7.80 -23.35 8.95
C ALA A 111 7.33 -24.70 8.38
N ASP A 112 7.55 -24.96 7.09
CA ASP A 112 7.18 -26.22 6.45
C ASP A 112 8.06 -27.40 6.92
N LEU A 113 9.35 -27.18 7.13
CA LEU A 113 10.24 -28.17 7.76
C LEU A 113 9.85 -28.48 9.21
N ARG A 114 9.36 -27.48 9.96
CA ARG A 114 8.79 -27.67 11.30
C ARG A 114 7.43 -28.40 11.26
N SER A 115 6.67 -28.23 10.17
CA SER A 115 5.41 -28.95 9.89
C SER A 115 5.66 -30.41 9.50
N GLY A 116 6.70 -30.68 8.70
CA GLY A 116 7.10 -32.03 8.26
C GLY A 116 7.84 -32.84 9.32
N GLY A 117 8.42 -32.18 10.33
CA GLY A 117 9.21 -32.82 11.40
C GLY A 117 8.44 -33.13 12.70
N SER A 118 7.19 -32.70 12.86
CA SER A 118 6.45 -32.87 14.13
C SER A 118 5.44 -34.02 14.07
N ARG A 119 5.93 -35.23 13.85
CA ARG A 119 5.35 -36.45 14.45
C ARG A 119 6.41 -37.02 15.39
N SER A 120 6.31 -36.67 16.68
CA SER A 120 6.62 -37.49 17.87
C SER A 120 6.85 -36.59 19.09
N SER A 121 5.85 -36.57 20.00
CA SER A 121 5.94 -36.54 21.48
C SER A 121 7.17 -35.88 22.13
N THR A 122 7.03 -34.99 23.11
CA THR A 122 6.44 -35.33 24.42
C THR A 122 6.16 -34.05 25.23
N ALA A 123 5.11 -34.11 26.03
CA ALA A 123 4.64 -33.14 27.00
C ALA A 123 5.74 -32.50 27.88
N THR A 124 5.54 -31.24 28.27
CA THR A 124 5.45 -30.83 29.68
C THR A 124 4.88 -29.42 29.75
N SER A 125 3.68 -29.34 30.34
CA SER A 125 3.03 -28.15 30.84
C SER A 125 3.72 -27.66 32.11
N SER A 126 4.07 -26.38 32.20
CA SER A 126 3.83 -25.51 33.37
C SER A 126 4.37 -24.10 33.15
N PRO A 127 3.58 -23.04 33.39
CA PRO A 127 4.04 -21.65 33.34
C PRO A 127 4.72 -21.27 34.67
N SER A 128 5.88 -20.64 34.59
CA SER A 128 6.64 -20.15 35.76
C SER A 128 6.46 -18.63 35.91
N ALA A 129 6.07 -18.21 37.12
CA ALA A 129 6.15 -16.83 37.64
C ALA A 129 6.09 -16.91 39.19
N PRO A 130 6.60 -15.92 39.97
CA PRO A 130 7.70 -14.98 39.71
C PRO A 130 8.68 -14.75 40.93
N ALA A 131 9.82 -14.09 40.63
CA ALA A 131 10.60 -13.14 41.47
C ALA A 131 11.52 -13.66 42.63
N PRO A 132 12.34 -12.80 43.28
CA PRO A 132 13.65 -12.29 42.79
C PRO A 132 14.74 -12.36 43.89
N ARG A 133 16.04 -12.61 43.60
CA ARG A 133 17.14 -12.30 44.54
C ARG A 133 18.45 -12.00 43.80
N VAL A 134 18.87 -10.74 43.86
CA VAL A 134 20.25 -10.30 43.54
C VAL A 134 21.13 -10.74 44.69
N SER A 135 22.18 -11.51 44.43
CA SER A 135 23.25 -11.80 45.39
C SER A 135 24.58 -11.43 44.75
N TYR A 136 25.21 -10.40 45.29
CA TYR A 136 26.62 -10.08 45.06
C TYR A 136 27.44 -10.97 46.00
N ASP A 137 28.37 -11.74 45.45
CA ASP A 137 29.47 -12.38 46.18
C ASP A 137 30.58 -12.57 45.13
N ASP A 138 31.62 -11.73 45.17
CA ASP A 138 32.84 -11.91 45.96
C ASP A 138 33.88 -12.68 45.15
N ALA A 139 34.92 -11.96 44.75
CA ALA A 139 36.08 -12.48 44.02
C ALA A 139 37.31 -11.71 44.49
N THR A 140 37.91 -12.24 45.56
CA THR A 140 39.36 -12.24 45.79
C THR A 140 39.81 -13.67 46.01
#